data_AF-A0AAP6MKL8-F1
#
_entry.id   AF-A0AAP6MKL8-F1
#
_cell.length_a   1.000
_cell.length_b   1.000
_cell.length_c   1.000
_cell.angle_alpha   90.00
_cell.angle_beta   90.00
_cell.angle_gamma   90.00
#
_symmetry.space_group_name_H-M   'P 1'
#
loop_
_entity.id
_entity.type
_entity.pdbx_description
1 polymer ?
#
loop_
_entity_poly.entity_id
_entity_poly.type
_entity_poly.pdbx_seq_one_letter_code
_entity_poly.pdbx_strand_id
1 'polypeptide(L)'
;MLSTLLLLLSALSAPSCDYDHDAMMALDQNAFDQDMEGGWRTLHRAGCTEEAADLIRDYRRHHDNDAPILLFHEGQMRAQAGQTEKAIPLIEQTYRNDEDRGGWNFYVDGTIAFLEGDRKALKAARERLADVPEPEEFAPVDTLGNPVDMPWPPNLPMLDRLIDCFDSDYAEAYHGC
;
A
#
# COMPACT_ATOMS: atom_id res chain seq x y z
N MET A 1 15.50 25.52 -51.71
CA MET A 1 14.83 24.28 -51.26
C MET A 1 14.81 24.29 -49.75
N LEU A 2 13.69 24.65 -49.13
CA LEU A 2 13.50 24.49 -47.68
C LEU A 2 12.68 23.22 -47.48
N SER A 3 13.29 22.22 -46.82
CA SER A 3 12.61 20.99 -46.42
C SER A 3 12.19 21.15 -44.96
N THR A 4 10.89 21.26 -44.73
CA THR A 4 10.30 21.33 -43.39
C THR A 4 10.24 19.92 -42.82
N LEU A 5 10.98 19.66 -41.74
CA LEU A 5 10.93 18.38 -41.03
C LEU A 5 9.73 18.41 -40.06
N LEU A 6 8.72 17.60 -40.33
CA LEU A 6 7.53 17.45 -39.49
C LEU A 6 7.86 16.47 -38.34
N LEU A 7 7.96 16.98 -37.11
CA LEU A 7 8.04 16.15 -35.90
C LEU A 7 6.64 15.60 -35.61
N LEU A 8 6.44 14.31 -35.84
CA LEU A 8 5.27 13.57 -35.35
C LEU A 8 5.45 13.34 -33.85
N LEU A 9 4.73 14.09 -33.01
CA LEU A 9 4.53 13.71 -31.61
C LEU A 9 3.55 12.53 -31.59
N SER A 10 4.06 11.34 -31.28
CA SER A 10 3.22 10.21 -30.87
C SER A 10 2.63 10.54 -29.49
N ALA A 11 1.35 10.85 -29.44
CA ALA A 11 0.62 10.87 -28.18
C ALA A 11 0.52 9.43 -27.67
N LEU A 12 1.25 9.09 -26.60
CA LEU A 12 0.97 7.85 -25.86
C LEU A 12 -0.44 8.00 -25.29
N SER A 13 -1.35 7.13 -25.70
CA SER A 13 -2.64 6.97 -25.02
C SER A 13 -2.38 6.52 -23.60
N ALA A 14 -2.97 7.21 -22.62
CA ALA A 14 -2.96 6.73 -21.24
C ALA A 14 -3.53 5.31 -21.17
N PRO A 15 -3.01 4.44 -20.27
CA PRO A 15 -3.60 3.12 -20.07
C PRO A 15 -5.09 3.27 -19.75
N SER A 16 -5.93 2.45 -20.40
CA SER A 16 -7.35 2.38 -20.03
C SER A 16 -7.45 1.67 -18.67
N CYS A 17 -7.93 2.37 -17.65
CA CYS A 17 -8.18 1.81 -16.32
C CYS A 17 -9.48 0.98 -16.27
N ASP A 18 -9.81 0.33 -17.39
CA ASP A 18 -11.00 -0.49 -17.55
C ASP A 18 -10.77 -1.87 -16.95
N TYR A 19 -11.78 -2.37 -16.24
CA TYR A 19 -11.79 -3.71 -15.66
C TYR A 19 -13.22 -4.26 -15.60
N ASP A 20 -13.35 -5.58 -15.49
CA ASP A 20 -14.63 -6.23 -15.28
C ASP A 20 -15.01 -6.15 -13.79
N HIS A 21 -15.83 -5.16 -13.45
CA HIS A 21 -16.26 -4.92 -12.08
C HIS A 21 -17.00 -6.13 -11.49
N ASP A 22 -17.91 -6.75 -12.24
CA ASP A 22 -18.71 -7.88 -11.76
C ASP A 22 -17.83 -9.09 -11.48
N ALA A 23 -16.83 -9.34 -12.34
CA ALA A 23 -15.83 -10.39 -12.10
C ALA A 23 -15.00 -10.11 -10.84
N MET A 24 -14.62 -8.84 -10.57
CA MET A 24 -13.86 -8.49 -9.37
C MET A 24 -14.68 -8.65 -8.09
N MET A 25 -15.97 -8.28 -8.12
CA MET A 25 -16.85 -8.47 -6.96
C MET A 25 -17.13 -9.95 -6.66
N ALA A 26 -17.04 -10.81 -7.67
CA ALA A 26 -17.24 -12.25 -7.51
C ALA A 26 -16.02 -13.00 -6.92
N LEU A 27 -14.85 -12.37 -6.80
CA LEU A 27 -13.68 -12.96 -6.17
C LEU A 27 -13.88 -13.14 -4.66
N ASP A 28 -13.23 -14.16 -4.09
CA ASP A 28 -13.02 -14.19 -2.64
C ASP A 28 -11.90 -13.22 -2.23
N GLN A 29 -11.78 -12.95 -0.92
CA GLN A 29 -10.83 -11.97 -0.43
C GLN A 29 -9.38 -12.34 -0.74
N ASN A 30 -9.03 -13.62 -0.76
CA ASN A 30 -7.65 -14.02 -1.04
C ASN A 30 -7.31 -13.72 -2.51
N ALA A 31 -8.17 -14.13 -3.44
CA ALA A 31 -7.99 -13.85 -4.87
C ALA A 31 -8.08 -12.35 -5.18
N PHE A 32 -8.86 -11.59 -4.43
CA PHE A 32 -8.98 -10.14 -4.60
C PHE A 32 -7.78 -9.37 -4.03
N ASP A 33 -7.30 -9.73 -2.84
CA ASP A 33 -6.40 -8.90 -2.02
C ASP A 33 -5.00 -9.47 -1.78
N GLN A 34 -4.82 -10.79 -1.90
CA GLN A 34 -3.57 -11.47 -1.57
C GLN A 34 -2.88 -12.07 -2.81
N ASP A 35 -3.61 -12.23 -3.92
CA ASP A 35 -3.01 -12.55 -5.22
C ASP A 35 -2.11 -11.39 -5.68
N MET A 36 -0.82 -11.68 -5.89
CA MET A 36 0.17 -10.70 -6.33
C MET A 36 0.03 -10.37 -7.82
N GLU A 37 -0.52 -11.28 -8.61
CA GLU A 37 -0.72 -11.16 -10.06
C GLU A 37 -2.16 -10.78 -10.43
N GLY A 38 -3.13 -11.06 -9.56
CA GLY A 38 -4.55 -10.78 -9.75
C GLY A 38 -5.12 -9.59 -8.97
N GLY A 39 -6.44 -9.59 -8.84
CA GLY A 39 -7.21 -8.65 -8.01
C GLY A 39 -6.97 -7.17 -8.32
N TRP A 40 -7.05 -6.34 -7.28
CA TRP A 40 -6.89 -4.88 -7.41
C TRP A 40 -5.47 -4.47 -7.85
N ARG A 41 -4.45 -5.32 -7.63
CA ARG A 41 -3.07 -5.04 -8.04
C ARG A 41 -2.90 -4.93 -9.55
N THR A 42 -3.80 -5.52 -10.34
CA THR A 42 -3.79 -5.39 -11.80
C THR A 42 -3.89 -3.93 -12.25
N LEU A 43 -4.82 -3.16 -11.65
CA LEU A 43 -4.99 -1.74 -11.92
C LEU A 43 -3.80 -0.93 -11.42
N HIS A 44 -3.36 -1.17 -10.17
CA HIS A 44 -2.24 -0.44 -9.60
C HIS A 44 -0.96 -0.61 -10.43
N ARG A 45 -0.64 -1.84 -10.88
CA ARG A 45 0.50 -2.12 -11.78
C ARG A 45 0.37 -1.45 -13.15
N ALA A 46 -0.85 -1.21 -13.63
CA ALA A 46 -1.12 -0.47 -14.85
C ALA A 46 -1.00 1.05 -14.68
N GLY A 47 -0.71 1.55 -13.47
CA GLY A 47 -0.66 2.98 -13.14
C GLY A 47 -2.01 3.59 -12.77
N CYS A 48 -3.05 2.76 -12.63
CA CYS A 48 -4.41 3.16 -12.28
C CYS A 48 -4.62 3.09 -10.76
N THR A 49 -3.80 3.83 -10.01
CA THR A 49 -3.74 3.75 -8.54
C THR A 49 -5.02 4.27 -7.87
N GLU A 50 -5.63 5.33 -8.42
CA GLU A 50 -6.90 5.83 -7.88
C GLU A 50 -8.04 4.84 -8.13
N GLU A 51 -8.09 4.23 -9.31
CA GLU A 51 -9.08 3.22 -9.66
C GLU A 51 -8.89 1.93 -8.85
N ALA A 52 -7.63 1.56 -8.55
CA ALA A 52 -7.34 0.47 -7.62
C ALA A 52 -7.90 0.76 -6.21
N ALA A 53 -7.75 2.00 -5.73
CA ALA A 53 -8.32 2.41 -4.45
C ALA A 53 -9.86 2.39 -4.45
N ASP A 54 -10.49 2.82 -5.55
CA ASP A 54 -11.94 2.74 -5.75
C ASP A 54 -12.42 1.28 -5.80
N LEU A 55 -11.68 0.41 -6.47
CA LEU A 55 -12.00 -1.02 -6.54
C LEU A 55 -11.95 -1.70 -5.17
N ILE A 56 -10.94 -1.40 -4.35
CA ILE A 56 -10.86 -1.94 -2.97
C ILE A 56 -12.06 -1.47 -2.14
N ARG A 57 -12.40 -0.17 -2.22
CA ARG A 57 -13.58 0.39 -1.55
C ARG A 57 -14.86 -0.35 -1.95
N ASP A 58 -15.06 -0.54 -3.26
CA ASP A 58 -16.28 -1.14 -3.79
C ASP A 58 -16.38 -2.63 -3.41
N TYR A 59 -15.26 -3.35 -3.43
CA TYR A 59 -15.18 -4.72 -2.91
C TYR A 59 -15.57 -4.79 -1.43
N ARG A 60 -14.97 -3.96 -0.57
CA ARG A 60 -15.28 -3.93 0.87
C ARG A 60 -16.78 -3.69 1.11
N ARG A 61 -17.37 -2.74 0.39
CA ARG A 61 -18.80 -2.41 0.50
C ARG A 61 -19.71 -3.50 -0.04
N HIS A 62 -19.32 -4.15 -1.13
CA HIS A 62 -20.10 -5.25 -1.71
C HIS A 62 -20.18 -6.46 -0.76
N HIS A 63 -19.09 -6.72 -0.04
CA HIS A 63 -18.95 -7.88 0.86
C HIS A 63 -19.21 -7.56 2.34
N ASP A 64 -19.59 -6.33 2.68
CA ASP A 64 -19.67 -5.84 4.07
C ASP A 64 -18.39 -6.18 4.89
N ASN A 65 -17.23 -5.99 4.27
CA ASN A 65 -15.94 -6.48 4.75
C ASN A 65 -14.98 -5.33 5.09
N ASP A 66 -14.86 -5.04 6.38
CA ASP A 66 -13.93 -4.06 6.95
C ASP A 66 -12.68 -4.71 7.56
N ALA A 67 -12.19 -5.81 6.97
CA ALA A 67 -10.93 -6.40 7.40
C ALA A 67 -9.81 -5.33 7.40
N PRO A 68 -9.02 -5.20 8.49
CA PRO A 68 -8.00 -4.15 8.62
C PRO A 68 -7.02 -4.09 7.45
N ILE A 69 -6.69 -5.23 6.83
CA ILE A 69 -5.79 -5.28 5.68
C ILE A 69 -6.38 -4.62 4.43
N LEU A 70 -7.69 -4.78 4.16
CA LEU A 70 -8.36 -4.15 3.03
C LEU A 70 -8.46 -2.63 3.23
N LEU A 71 -8.77 -2.20 4.46
CA LEU A 71 -8.75 -0.79 4.83
C LEU A 71 -7.35 -0.19 4.67
N PHE A 72 -6.32 -0.92 5.08
CA PHE A 72 -4.93 -0.48 4.92
C PHE A 72 -4.55 -0.36 3.44
N HIS A 73 -4.84 -1.37 2.62
CA HIS A 73 -4.53 -1.33 1.19
C HIS A 73 -5.31 -0.21 0.46
N GLU A 74 -6.59 0.02 0.78
CA GLU A 74 -7.31 1.18 0.25
C GLU A 74 -6.62 2.47 0.65
N GLY A 75 -6.34 2.66 1.94
CA GLY A 75 -5.66 3.85 2.46
C GLY A 75 -4.30 4.08 1.81
N GLN A 76 -3.53 3.01 1.59
CA GLN A 76 -2.24 3.06 0.92
C GLN A 76 -2.37 3.47 -0.55
N MET A 77 -3.33 2.93 -1.30
CA MET A 77 -3.57 3.35 -2.69
C MET A 77 -4.04 4.82 -2.75
N ARG A 78 -4.89 5.25 -1.81
CA ARG A 78 -5.26 6.67 -1.68
C ARG A 78 -4.04 7.55 -1.43
N ALA A 79 -3.15 7.15 -0.52
CA ALA A 79 -1.92 7.87 -0.23
C ALA A 79 -1.01 7.98 -1.46
N GLN A 80 -0.81 6.89 -2.20
CA GLN A 80 -0.03 6.89 -3.43
C GLN A 80 -0.67 7.74 -4.54
N ALA A 81 -2.00 7.84 -4.59
CA ALA A 81 -2.71 8.75 -5.48
C ALA A 81 -2.70 10.22 -4.98
N GLY A 82 -1.96 10.55 -3.92
CA GLY A 82 -1.90 11.89 -3.33
C GLY A 82 -3.14 12.30 -2.54
N GLN A 83 -4.04 11.35 -2.23
CA GLN A 83 -5.31 11.59 -1.55
C GLN A 83 -5.18 11.45 -0.02
N THR A 84 -4.22 12.16 0.58
CA THR A 84 -3.87 12.06 2.01
C THR A 84 -5.07 12.17 2.95
N GLU A 85 -5.97 13.13 2.72
CA GLU A 85 -7.17 13.34 3.56
C GLU A 85 -8.11 12.13 3.57
N LYS A 86 -8.14 11.34 2.49
CA LYS A 86 -8.91 10.10 2.41
C LYS A 86 -8.14 8.90 2.98
N ALA A 87 -6.81 8.91 2.84
CA ALA A 87 -5.94 7.82 3.27
C ALA A 87 -5.88 7.67 4.78
N ILE A 88 -5.65 8.77 5.51
CA ILE A 88 -5.41 8.74 6.97
C ILE A 88 -6.57 8.07 7.73
N PRO A 89 -7.86 8.46 7.53
CA PRO A 89 -8.97 7.84 8.26
C PRO A 89 -9.13 6.33 7.99
N LEU A 90 -8.72 5.86 6.81
CA LEU A 90 -8.73 4.43 6.49
C LEU A 90 -7.62 3.70 7.23
N ILE A 91 -6.41 4.27 7.23
CA ILE A 91 -5.22 3.69 7.89
C ILE A 91 -5.39 3.68 9.42
N GLU A 92 -5.98 4.71 10.02
CA GLU A 92 -6.30 4.77 11.44
C GLU A 92 -7.23 3.63 11.89
N GLN A 93 -8.22 3.25 11.07
CA GLN A 93 -9.13 2.15 11.41
C GLN A 93 -8.44 0.77 11.47
N THR A 94 -7.16 0.70 11.07
CA THR A 94 -6.40 -0.55 11.05
C THR A 94 -5.61 -0.81 12.33
N TYR A 95 -5.64 0.11 13.31
CA TYR A 95 -5.04 -0.12 14.61
C TYR A 95 -5.57 -1.41 15.24
N ARG A 96 -4.65 -2.21 15.77
CA ARG A 96 -4.94 -3.46 16.48
C ARG A 96 -4.97 -3.19 17.98
N ASN A 97 -5.72 -4.03 18.70
CA ASN A 97 -5.67 -4.08 20.16
C ASN A 97 -4.35 -4.72 20.64
N ASP A 98 -4.23 -4.98 21.94
CA ASP A 98 -3.00 -5.43 22.64
C ASP A 98 -2.35 -6.73 22.11
N GLU A 99 -2.90 -7.36 21.08
CA GLU A 99 -2.32 -8.50 20.35
C GLU A 99 -1.33 -8.08 19.24
N ASP A 100 -0.90 -6.82 19.21
CA ASP A 100 0.07 -6.31 18.23
C ASP A 100 1.53 -6.75 18.50
N ARG A 101 1.75 -8.07 18.52
CA ARG A 101 3.07 -8.67 18.77
C ARG A 101 4.09 -8.35 17.67
N GLY A 102 3.63 -7.93 16.49
CA GLY A 102 4.48 -7.61 15.33
C GLY A 102 4.77 -6.11 15.14
N GLY A 103 4.24 -5.24 16.00
CA GLY A 103 4.44 -3.79 15.88
C GLY A 103 3.67 -3.10 14.74
N TRP A 104 2.58 -3.70 14.27
CA TRP A 104 1.68 -3.13 13.26
C TRP A 104 1.26 -1.69 13.59
N ASN A 105 0.91 -1.39 14.84
CA ASN A 105 0.48 -0.06 15.26
C ASN A 105 1.61 0.97 15.11
N PHE A 106 2.87 0.57 15.30
CA PHE A 106 4.01 1.45 15.04
C PHE A 106 4.24 1.67 13.53
N TYR A 107 3.93 0.68 12.70
CA TYR A 107 3.92 0.87 11.25
C TYR A 107 2.79 1.81 10.79
N VAL A 108 1.60 1.70 11.39
CA VAL A 108 0.47 2.62 11.18
C VAL A 108 0.85 4.04 11.59
N ASP A 109 1.38 4.23 12.80
CA ASP A 109 1.88 5.52 13.31
C ASP A 109 2.89 6.15 12.34
N GLY A 110 3.87 5.36 11.88
CA GLY A 110 4.90 5.85 10.97
C GLY A 110 4.33 6.25 9.61
N THR A 111 3.41 5.45 9.07
CA THR A 111 2.76 5.74 7.79
C THR A 111 1.94 7.04 7.87
N ILE A 112 1.14 7.22 8.93
CA ILE A 112 0.36 8.45 9.15
C ILE A 112 1.31 9.65 9.31
N ALA A 113 2.35 9.52 10.13
CA ALA A 113 3.32 10.60 10.34
C ALA A 113 4.02 11.04 9.06
N PHE A 114 4.34 10.12 8.14
CA PHE A 114 4.84 10.49 6.82
C PHE A 114 3.79 11.31 6.04
N LEU A 115 2.55 10.84 6.00
CA LEU A 115 1.46 11.50 5.27
C LEU A 115 1.14 12.90 5.82
N GLU A 116 1.32 13.11 7.12
CA GLU A 116 1.17 14.41 7.78
C GLU A 116 2.41 15.31 7.63
N GLY A 117 3.52 14.80 7.08
CA GLY A 117 4.78 15.54 7.02
C GLY A 117 5.45 15.73 8.38
N ASP A 118 5.19 14.85 9.35
CA ASP A 118 5.85 14.83 10.66
C ASP A 118 7.04 13.86 10.70
N ARG A 119 8.21 14.37 10.29
CA ARG A 119 9.46 13.60 10.30
C ARG A 119 9.83 13.11 11.70
N LYS A 120 9.48 13.86 12.74
CA LYS A 120 9.83 13.51 14.12
C LYS A 120 8.98 12.33 14.60
N ALA A 121 7.66 12.39 14.37
CA ALA A 121 6.76 11.30 14.69
C ALA A 121 7.09 10.03 13.89
N LEU A 122 7.42 10.15 12.60
CA LEU A 122 7.84 9.02 11.77
C LEU A 122 9.09 8.33 12.36
N LYS A 123 10.11 9.09 12.74
CA LYS A 123 11.32 8.53 13.37
C LYS A 123 11.02 7.86 14.70
N ALA A 124 10.17 8.47 15.54
CA ALA A 124 9.77 7.87 16.81
C ALA A 124 8.94 6.59 16.64
N ALA A 125 8.10 6.51 15.60
CA ALA A 125 7.37 5.29 15.25
C ALA A 125 8.33 4.18 14.77
N ARG A 126 9.31 4.53 13.94
CA ARG A 126 10.36 3.61 13.49
C ARG A 126 11.21 3.08 14.64
N GLU A 127 11.62 3.92 15.58
CA GLU A 127 12.36 3.51 16.78
C GLU A 127 11.54 2.52 17.62
N ARG A 128 10.26 2.84 17.88
CA ARG A 128 9.35 1.94 18.60
C ARG A 128 9.13 0.60 17.89
N LEU A 129 9.03 0.60 16.55
CA LEU A 129 8.94 -0.62 15.77
C LEU A 129 10.20 -1.46 15.90
N ALA A 130 11.39 -0.86 15.81
CA ALA A 130 12.66 -1.57 15.92
C ALA A 130 12.89 -2.21 17.30
N ASP A 131 12.27 -1.67 18.36
CA ASP A 131 12.35 -2.20 19.72
C ASP A 131 11.39 -3.37 19.98
N VAL A 132 10.54 -3.75 19.02
CA VAL A 132 9.62 -4.89 19.16
C VAL A 132 10.42 -6.20 19.23
N PRO A 133 10.31 -6.98 20.32
CA PRO A 133 11.08 -8.20 20.48
C PRO A 133 10.62 -9.30 19.52
N GLU A 134 11.58 -9.97 18.88
CA GLU A 134 11.30 -11.13 18.04
C GLU A 134 10.72 -12.27 18.90
N PRO A 135 9.58 -12.87 18.51
CA PRO A 135 9.03 -13.99 19.24
C PRO A 135 9.91 -15.24 19.04
N GLU A 136 10.05 -16.04 20.10
CA GLU A 136 10.91 -17.26 20.09
C GLU A 136 10.55 -18.26 18.96
N GLU A 137 9.30 -18.25 18.49
CA GLU A 137 8.78 -19.15 17.44
C GLU A 137 8.47 -18.41 16.13
N PHE A 138 9.24 -17.39 15.77
CA PHE A 138 9.07 -16.71 14.48
C PHE A 138 9.51 -17.60 13.31
N ALA A 139 8.56 -18.29 12.69
CA ALA A 139 8.76 -19.13 11.50
C ALA A 139 7.72 -18.75 10.42
N PRO A 140 7.94 -17.63 9.71
CA PRO A 140 6.98 -17.17 8.71
C PRO A 140 6.92 -18.13 7.53
N VAL A 141 5.71 -18.30 6.99
CA VAL A 141 5.44 -19.13 5.82
C VAL A 141 4.65 -18.35 4.77
N ASP A 142 4.79 -18.72 3.50
CA ASP A 142 3.97 -18.20 2.41
C ASP A 142 2.52 -18.76 2.45
N THR A 143 1.69 -18.36 1.50
CA THR A 143 0.29 -18.83 1.38
C THR A 143 0.17 -20.33 1.10
N LEU A 144 1.26 -20.99 0.67
CA LEU A 144 1.34 -22.44 0.44
C LEU A 144 1.95 -23.19 1.62
N GLY A 145 2.37 -22.49 2.68
CA GLY A 145 2.99 -23.05 3.88
C GLY A 145 4.50 -23.28 3.76
N ASN A 146 5.17 -22.76 2.73
CA ASN A 146 6.63 -22.88 2.63
C ASN A 146 7.32 -21.84 3.52
N PRO A 147 8.40 -22.19 4.23
CA PRO A 147 9.19 -21.21 4.99
C PRO A 147 9.67 -20.07 4.11
N VAL A 148 9.55 -18.84 4.61
CA VAL A 148 10.06 -17.64 3.96
C VAL A 148 11.09 -16.96 4.85
N ASP A 149 12.06 -16.29 4.23
CA ASP A 149 12.95 -15.38 4.94
C ASP A 149 12.25 -14.01 5.03
N MET A 150 11.88 -13.61 6.24
CA MET A 150 11.26 -12.32 6.51
C MET A 150 12.03 -11.63 7.63
N PRO A 151 12.54 -10.41 7.44
CA PRO A 151 13.24 -9.69 8.49
C PRO A 151 12.26 -9.32 9.62
N TRP A 152 12.73 -9.48 10.86
CA TRP A 152 12.03 -8.97 12.03
C TRP A 152 12.51 -7.56 12.39
N PRO A 153 11.62 -6.65 12.83
CA PRO A 153 10.17 -6.75 12.75
C PRO A 153 9.64 -6.47 11.34
N PRO A 154 8.46 -7.02 10.97
CA PRO A 154 7.84 -6.72 9.68
C PRO A 154 7.69 -5.22 9.46
N ASN A 155 7.75 -4.78 8.21
CA ASN A 155 7.58 -3.38 7.79
C ASN A 155 8.65 -2.37 8.28
N LEU A 156 9.62 -2.76 9.11
CA LEU A 156 10.71 -1.85 9.51
C LEU A 156 11.46 -1.27 8.30
N PRO A 157 11.82 -2.06 7.25
CA PRO A 157 12.45 -1.52 6.05
C PRO A 157 11.58 -0.52 5.29
N MET A 158 10.26 -0.57 5.45
CA MET A 158 9.36 0.41 4.84
C MET A 158 9.49 1.77 5.56
N LEU A 159 9.47 1.78 6.90
CA LEU A 159 9.66 3.04 7.64
C LEU A 159 11.05 3.65 7.41
N ASP A 160 12.09 2.82 7.26
CA ASP A 160 13.42 3.30 6.88
C ASP A 160 13.39 4.05 5.54
N ARG A 161 12.73 3.46 4.53
CA ARG A 161 12.59 4.09 3.21
C ARG A 161 11.79 5.39 3.24
N LEU A 162 10.68 5.41 3.99
CA LEU A 162 9.88 6.63 4.19
C LEU A 162 10.71 7.74 4.87
N ILE A 163 11.65 7.40 5.75
CA ILE A 163 12.56 8.38 6.37
C ILE A 163 13.58 8.90 5.35
N ASP A 164 14.15 8.00 4.54
CA ASP A 164 15.18 8.32 3.55
C ASP A 164 14.61 9.21 2.43
N CYS A 165 13.39 8.92 1.98
CA CYS A 165 12.71 9.65 0.90
C CYS A 165 11.60 10.59 1.41
N PHE A 166 11.75 11.11 2.64
CA PHE A 166 10.70 11.86 3.34
C PHE A 166 10.18 13.11 2.61
N ASP A 167 11.01 13.75 1.79
CA ASP A 167 10.61 14.97 1.08
C ASP A 167 9.95 14.67 -0.29
N SER A 168 9.85 13.39 -0.67
CA SER A 168 9.14 12.91 -1.87
C SER A 168 7.65 12.64 -1.55
N ASP A 169 6.82 12.49 -2.57
CA ASP A 169 5.45 12.01 -2.35
C ASP A 169 5.41 10.54 -1.86
N TYR A 170 4.26 10.10 -1.35
CA TYR A 170 4.14 8.76 -0.78
C TYR A 170 4.37 7.65 -1.81
N ALA A 171 4.01 7.84 -3.09
CA ALA A 171 4.23 6.82 -4.11
C ALA A 171 5.72 6.62 -4.37
N GLU A 172 6.46 7.71 -4.54
CA GLU A 172 7.92 7.68 -4.71
C GLU A 172 8.61 7.10 -3.47
N ALA A 173 8.27 7.60 -2.28
CA ALA A 173 8.87 7.13 -1.03
C ALA A 173 8.58 5.65 -0.75
N TYR A 174 7.41 5.14 -1.13
CA TYR A 174 7.05 3.74 -0.96
C TYR A 174 7.89 2.80 -1.85
N HIS A 175 8.28 3.24 -3.05
CA HIS A 175 9.08 2.44 -4.00
C HIS A 175 10.59 2.66 -3.88
N GLY A 176 11.00 3.77 -3.29
CA GLY A 176 12.39 4.20 -3.17
C GLY A 176 12.64 5.33 -4.15
N CYS A 177 13.08 6.45 -3.60
CA CYS A 177 13.84 7.44 -4.33
C CYS A 177 15.13 6.78 -4.91
#